data_AF-E7MMA1-F1
#
_entry.id   AF-E7MMA1-F1
#
_cell.length_a   1.000
_cell.length_b   1.000
_cell.length_c   1.000
_cell.angle_alpha   90.00
_cell.angle_beta   90.00
_cell.angle_gamma   90.00
#
_symmetry.space_group_name_H-M   'P 1'
#
loop_
_entity.id
_entity.type
_entity.pdbx_description
1 polymer ?
#
loop_
_entity_poly.entity_id
_entity_poly.type
_entity_poly.pdbx_seq_one_letter_code
_entity_poly.pdbx_strand_id
1 'polypeptide(L)' 'MKQFNEGDVVYFISSSVFIKKATVIRNAGGFCTIRFSDGNCGASGTRVRESKLYRTEEEAKKVVEQHQNANKWR' A
#
# COMPACT_ATOMS: atom_id res chain seq x y z
N MET A 1 -0.69 12.52 -14.56
CA MET A 1 -1.52 12.85 -13.38
C MET A 1 -0.93 12.13 -12.18
N LYS A 2 -0.81 12.80 -11.03
CA LYS A 2 -0.42 12.13 -9.78
C LYS A 2 -1.55 11.19 -9.37
N GLN A 3 -1.25 9.91 -9.13
CA GLN A 3 -2.26 8.93 -8.72
C GLN A 3 -2.68 9.12 -7.25
N PHE A 4 -1.76 9.65 -6.44
CA PHE A 4 -1.92 9.92 -5.02
C PHE A 4 -1.28 11.26 -4.64
N ASN A 5 -1.93 12.00 -3.74
CA ASN A 5 -1.44 13.25 -3.18
C ASN A 5 -0.77 13.05 -1.82
N GLU A 6 0.02 14.03 -1.41
CA GLU A 6 0.63 14.07 -0.08
C GLU A 6 -0.45 14.31 0.97
N GLY A 7 -0.46 13.48 2.02
CA GLY A 7 -1.52 13.44 3.03
C GLY A 7 -2.63 12.43 2.76
N ASP A 8 -2.71 11.84 1.56
CA ASP A 8 -3.72 10.84 1.25
C ASP A 8 -3.50 9.55 2.06
N VAL A 9 -4.61 8.97 2.53
CA VAL A 9 -4.61 7.65 3.16
C VAL A 9 -4.68 6.59 2.07
N VAL A 10 -3.74 5.64 2.13
CA VAL A 10 -3.59 4.55 1.19
C VAL A 10 -3.44 3.23 1.92
N TYR A 11 -3.76 2.15 1.24
CA TYR A 11 -3.66 0.78 1.73
C TYR A 11 -2.55 0.06 0.95
N PHE A 12 -1.62 -0.55 1.66
CA PHE A 12 -0.50 -1.27 1.10
C PHE A 12 -0.60 -2.75 1.45
N ILE A 13 -0.47 -3.63 0.46
CA ILE A 13 -0.46 -5.07 0.68
C ILE A 13 0.99 -5.54 0.88
N SER A 14 1.35 -5.90 2.11
CA SER A 14 2.61 -6.56 2.46
C SER A 14 2.49 -8.07 2.33
N SER A 15 3.52 -8.71 1.76
CA SER A 15 3.59 -10.17 1.55
C SER A 15 2.37 -10.76 0.85
N SER A 16 1.70 -10.00 -0.01
CA SER A 16 0.50 -10.40 -0.77
C SER A 16 -0.73 -10.79 0.06
N VAL A 17 -0.68 -10.66 1.41
CA VAL A 17 -1.77 -11.07 2.30
C VAL A 17 -2.08 -10.09 3.43
N PHE A 18 -1.16 -9.19 3.78
CA PHE A 18 -1.36 -8.24 4.87
C PHE A 18 -1.68 -6.85 4.35
N ILE A 19 -2.87 -6.35 4.63
CA ILE A 19 -3.25 -4.98 4.29
C ILE A 19 -2.81 -4.07 5.44
N LYS A 20 -1.98 -3.09 5.13
CA LYS A 20 -1.51 -2.07 6.06
C LYS A 20 -2.00 -0.69 5.65
N LYS A 21 -2.58 0.03 6.60
CA LYS A 21 -2.97 1.43 6.41
C LYS A 21 -1.74 2.32 6.50
N ALA A 22 -1.60 3.23 5.55
CA ALA A 22 -0.50 4.17 5.49
C ALA A 22 -0.96 5.53 4.95
N THR A 23 -0.14 6.56 5.17
CA THR A 23 -0.35 7.90 4.63
C THR A 23 0.76 8.23 3.65
N VAL A 24 0.42 8.81 2.51
CA VAL A 24 1.41 9.28 1.54
C VAL A 24 2.09 10.52 2.11
N ILE A 25 3.41 10.48 2.25
CA ILE A 25 4.22 11.63 2.69
C ILE A 25 4.71 12.41 1.47
N ARG A 26 5.12 11.69 0.42
CA ARG A 26 5.75 12.28 -0.76
C ARG A 26 5.49 11.43 -1.98
N ASN A 27 5.20 12.04 -3.12
CA ASN A 27 5.13 11.37 -4.42
C ASN A 27 6.19 11.97 -5.35
N ALA A 28 7.12 11.14 -5.84
CA ALA A 28 8.16 11.57 -6.78
C ALA A 28 8.54 10.45 -7.75
N GLY A 29 8.48 10.76 -9.05
CA GLY A 29 9.02 9.89 -10.11
C GLY A 29 8.36 8.51 -10.23
N GLY A 30 7.05 8.39 -9.98
CA GLY A 30 6.32 7.12 -10.01
C GLY A 30 6.47 6.26 -8.76
N PHE A 31 7.08 6.82 -7.71
CA PHE A 31 7.19 6.21 -6.39
C PHE A 31 6.50 7.08 -5.36
N CYS A 32 5.77 6.43 -4.46
CA CYS A 32 5.16 7.04 -3.29
C CYS A 32 5.91 6.61 -2.04
N THR A 33 6.30 7.59 -1.25
CA THR A 33 6.79 7.39 0.10
C THR A 33 5.60 7.37 1.03
N ILE A 34 5.30 6.21 1.62
CA ILE A 34 4.19 6.02 2.55
C ILE A 34 4.71 5.90 3.99
N ARG A 35 3.92 6.35 4.96
CA ARG A 35 4.16 6.16 6.39
C ARG A 35 3.06 5.30 6.98
N PHE A 36 3.42 4.17 7.56
CA PHE A 36 2.47 3.33 8.27
C PHE A 36 2.02 4.02 9.57
N SER A 37 0.73 3.95 9.87
CA SER A 37 0.17 4.50 11.11
C SER A 37 0.46 3.62 12.35
N ASP A 38 0.98 2.42 12.16
CA ASP A 38 1.13 1.35 13.16
C ASP A 38 2.24 1.59 14.23
N GLY A 39 2.66 2.83 14.44
CA GLY A 39 3.47 3.26 15.60
C GLY A 39 4.90 2.73 15.72
N ASN A 40 5.26 1.61 15.08
CA ASN A 40 6.52 0.90 15.32
C ASN A 40 7.61 1.16 14.25
N CYS A 41 7.33 2.01 13.25
CA CYS A 41 8.31 2.38 12.23
C CYS A 41 8.65 3.86 12.38
N GLY A 42 9.51 4.18 13.34
CA GLY A 42 10.00 5.54 13.60
C GLY A 42 10.52 6.19 12.31
N ALA A 43 9.93 7.33 11.93
CA ALA A 43 10.28 8.24 10.83
C ALA A 43 10.53 7.64 9.42
N SER A 44 10.53 6.32 9.25
CA SER A 44 11.01 5.62 8.07
C SER A 44 9.86 5.48 7.08
N GLY A 45 9.72 6.48 6.21
CA GLY A 45 8.83 6.40 5.06
C GLY A 45 9.26 5.25 4.16
N THR A 46 8.35 4.30 3.91
CA THR A 46 8.61 3.21 2.98
C THR A 46 8.37 3.70 1.56
N ARG A 47 9.38 3.63 0.71
CA ARG A 47 9.25 3.98 -0.71
C ARG A 47 8.68 2.79 -1.47
N VAL A 48 7.48 2.95 -2.00
CA VAL A 48 6.77 1.91 -2.77
C VAL A 48 6.34 2.45 -4.13
N ARG A 49 6.04 1.53 -5.04
CA ARG A 49 5.53 1.88 -6.38
C ARG A 49 4.03 2.19 -6.29
N GLU A 50 3.57 3.18 -7.03
CA GLU A 50 2.14 3.56 -7.06
C GLU A 50 1.23 2.38 -7.41
N SER A 51 1.68 1.48 -8.29
CA SER A 51 0.90 0.29 -8.69
C SER A 51 0.62 -0.72 -7.57
N LYS A 52 1.31 -0.61 -6.42
CA LYS A 52 1.09 -1.49 -5.24
C LYS A 52 0.27 -0.80 -4.14
N LEU A 53 -0.20 0.41 -4.39
CA LEU A 53 -1.02 1.17 -3.45
C LEU A 53 -2.48 1.14 -3.90
N TYR A 54 -3.36 0.98 -2.92
CA TYR A 54 -4.80 0.94 -3.11
C TYR A 54 -5.45 2.10 -2.36
N ARG A 55 -6.49 2.69 -2.94
CA ARG A 55 -7.23 3.80 -2.29
C ARG A 55 -8.16 3.31 -1.20
N THR A 56 -8.69 2.09 -1.34
CA THR A 56 -9.64 1.52 -0.40
C THR A 56 -9.16 0.17 0.14
N GLU A 57 -9.59 -0.15 1.35
CA GLU A 57 -9.31 -1.44 1.97
C GLU A 57 -9.99 -2.58 1.19
N GLU A 58 -11.18 -2.35 0.62
CA GLU A 58 -11.93 -3.34 -0.15
C GLU A 58 -11.20 -3.75 -1.44
N GLU A 59 -10.61 -2.80 -2.17
CA GLU A 59 -9.78 -3.11 -3.34
C GLU A 59 -8.58 -3.96 -2.93
N ALA A 60 -7.92 -3.58 -1.83
CA ALA A 60 -6.79 -4.33 -1.30
C ALA A 60 -7.19 -5.75 -0.87
N LYS A 61 -8.37 -5.93 -0.24
CA LYS A 61 -8.91 -7.23 0.15
C LYS A 61 -9.16 -8.13 -1.04
N LYS A 62 -9.76 -7.60 -2.12
CA LYS A 62 -9.98 -8.37 -3.35
C LYS A 62 -8.68 -8.88 -3.93
N VAL A 63 -7.62 -8.06 -3.94
CA VAL A 63 -6.31 -8.49 -4.44
C VAL A 63 -5.67 -9.54 -3.52
N VAL A 64 -5.76 -9.37 -2.20
CA VAL A 64 -5.30 -10.39 -1.24
C VAL A 64 -6.03 -11.72 -1.46
N GLU A 65 -7.35 -11.69 -1.61
CA GLU A 65 -8.16 -12.89 -1.86
C GLU A 65 -7.77 -13.57 -3.17
N GLN A 66 -7.59 -12.79 -4.25
CA GLN A 66 -7.08 -13.30 -5.52
C GLN A 66 -5.70 -13.95 -5.37
N HIS A 67 -4.78 -13.34 -4.63
CA HIS A 67 -3.47 -13.91 -4.38
C HIS A 67 -3.54 -15.19 -3.54
N GLN A 68 -4.39 -15.25 -2.52
CA GLN A 68 -4.59 -16.46 -1.72
C GLN A 68 -5.17 -17.59 -2.58
N ASN A 69 -6.16 -17.29 -3.41
CA ASN A 69 -6.76 -18.29 -4.29
C ASN A 69 -5.77 -18.79 -5.35
N ALA A 70 -4.98 -17.89 -5.95
CA ALA A 70 -3.93 -18.27 -6.89
C ALA A 70 -2.82 -19.13 -6.26
N ASN A 71 -2.51 -18.91 -4.98
CA ASN A 71 -1.55 -19.71 -4.25
C ASN A 71 -2.12 -21.05 -3.73
N LYS A 72 -3.45 -21.20 -3.68
CA LYS A 72 -4.13 -22.43 -3.25
C LYS A 72 -4.05 -23.56 -4.29
N TRP A 73 -3.73 -23.24 -5.54
CA TRP A 73 -3.56 -24.21 -6.63
C TRP A 73 -2.10 -24.43 -7.03
N ARG A 74 -1.15 -24.00 -6.20
CA ARG A 74 0.29 -24.19 -6.42
C ARG A 74 0.85 -25.35 -5.63
#